data_AF-A0A7S0V7W9-F1
#
_entry.id   AF-A0A7S0V7W9-F1
#
_cell.length_a   1.000
_cell.length_b   1.000
_cell.length_c   1.000
_cell.angle_alpha   90.00
_cell.angle_beta   90.00
_cell.angle_gamma   90.00
#
_symmetry.space_group_name_H-M   'P 1'
#
loop_
_entity.id
_entity.type
_entity.pdbx_description
1 polymer ?
#
loop_
_entity_poly.entity_id
_entity_poly.type
_entity_poly.pdbx_seq_one_letter_code
_entity_poly.pdbx_strand_id
1 'polypeptide(L)'
;EGEIGWGYYGCLSMQNDEERRACVLQKPGWETAYVNDAWTSATYGYELLFNQTMINALPTVVGAVNSAILQALGGGAIEPSVQIIAKTDAEEARDSATAAYIASNVGALMVTLAFLGMPSSSMQIIVEERDNEVKHMLHLMGVRVAEYWLCTYAFDMIRWVVMSSLGACVLALAGSSSMWLGDMGLCNWLLMVLLGHALLPMAYYMHFAVSEAKVAQPF
;
A
#
# COMPACT_ATOMS: atom_id res chain seq x y z
N GLU A 1 19.70 23.44 -8.39
CA GLU A 1 19.82 24.22 -9.64
C GLU A 1 19.86 23.24 -10.79
N GLY A 2 18.79 23.20 -11.59
CA GLY A 2 18.68 22.33 -12.75
C GLY A 2 17.72 23.02 -13.71
N GLU A 3 18.26 23.88 -14.55
CA GLU A 3 17.50 24.60 -15.57
C GLU A 3 16.87 23.59 -16.52
N ILE A 4 15.56 23.42 -16.41
CA ILE A 4 14.76 22.71 -17.40
C ILE A 4 14.59 23.69 -18.55
N GLY A 5 15.53 23.63 -19.50
CA GLY A 5 15.51 24.51 -20.68
C GLY A 5 14.20 24.37 -21.45
N TRP A 6 13.46 25.47 -21.55
CA TRP A 6 12.27 25.61 -22.37
C TRP A 6 12.69 25.59 -23.85
N GLY A 7 12.59 24.40 -24.47
CA GLY A 7 12.74 24.27 -25.91
C GLY A 7 11.47 24.73 -26.60
N TYR A 8 11.59 25.63 -27.58
CA TYR A 8 10.51 26.08 -28.42
C TYR A 8 9.88 24.89 -29.18
N TYR A 9 8.62 24.59 -28.90
CA TYR A 9 7.83 23.67 -29.72
C TYR A 9 7.40 24.39 -31.01
N GLY A 10 8.28 24.42 -32.01
CA GLY A 10 7.96 24.92 -33.35
C GLY A 10 7.52 23.79 -34.28
N CYS A 11 6.49 24.02 -35.09
CA CYS A 11 6.14 23.12 -36.19
C CYS A 11 7.19 23.31 -37.32
N LEU A 12 8.15 22.39 -37.42
CA LEU A 12 9.28 22.56 -38.36
C LEU A 12 8.92 22.29 -39.82
N SER A 13 7.88 21.49 -40.08
CA SER A 13 7.52 21.08 -41.44
C SER A 13 6.11 20.51 -41.42
N MET A 14 5.23 21.04 -42.28
CA MET A 14 4.04 20.31 -42.71
C MET A 14 4.49 19.31 -43.76
N GLN A 15 4.70 18.06 -43.36
CA GLN A 15 4.97 17.00 -44.31
C GLN A 15 3.64 16.46 -44.82
N ASN A 16 3.44 16.50 -46.14
CA ASN A 16 2.29 15.89 -46.79
C ASN A 16 2.54 14.38 -46.83
N ASP A 17 1.92 13.64 -45.92
CA ASP A 17 1.54 12.25 -46.20
C ASP A 17 0.16 12.28 -46.84
N GLU A 18 -0.11 11.38 -47.79
CA GLU A 18 -1.19 11.48 -48.80
C GLU A 18 -2.63 11.64 -48.27
N GLU A 19 -2.86 11.63 -46.94
CA GLU A 19 -4.16 11.94 -46.32
C GLU A 19 -4.08 12.84 -45.06
N ARG A 20 -2.88 13.25 -44.58
CA ARG A 20 -2.72 13.98 -43.30
C ARG A 20 -1.52 14.94 -43.31
N ARG A 21 -1.69 16.13 -42.72
CA ARG A 21 -0.58 17.06 -42.45
C ARG A 21 0.01 16.78 -41.07
N ALA A 22 1.25 16.28 -41.03
CA ALA A 22 1.97 16.03 -39.79
C ALA A 22 2.71 17.30 -39.32
N CYS A 23 2.61 17.62 -38.03
CA CYS A 23 3.42 18.65 -37.37
C CYS A 23 4.41 17.97 -36.41
N VAL A 24 5.70 18.02 -36.74
CA VAL A 24 6.76 17.47 -35.89
C VAL A 24 7.26 18.55 -34.93
N LEU A 25 7.08 18.32 -33.62
CA LEU A 25 7.51 19.23 -32.56
C LEU A 25 8.99 18.98 -32.21
N GLN A 26 9.79 20.05 -32.05
CA GLN A 26 11.25 19.95 -31.96
C GLN A 26 11.78 19.55 -30.55
N LYS A 27 11.90 18.25 -30.29
CA LYS A 27 12.92 17.61 -29.43
C LYS A 27 13.20 16.19 -29.99
N PRO A 28 14.34 15.53 -29.71
CA PRO A 28 14.56 14.16 -30.17
C PRO A 28 13.74 13.23 -29.27
N GLY A 29 12.46 13.14 -29.60
CA GLY A 29 11.46 12.32 -28.95
C GLY A 29 10.43 11.92 -30.00
N TRP A 30 9.76 10.82 -29.77
CA TRP A 30 8.78 10.20 -30.66
C TRP A 30 7.39 10.89 -30.62
N GLU A 31 7.31 12.09 -30.02
CA GLU A 31 6.07 12.83 -29.83
C GLU A 31 5.71 13.55 -31.13
N THR A 32 4.59 13.18 -31.73
CA THR A 32 4.15 13.68 -33.05
C THR A 32 2.66 14.02 -32.99
N ALA A 33 2.28 15.10 -33.67
CA ALA A 33 0.90 15.53 -33.78
C ALA A 33 0.47 15.52 -35.25
N TYR A 34 -0.66 14.88 -35.54
CA TYR A 34 -1.29 14.89 -36.85
C TYR A 34 -2.51 15.80 -36.80
N VAL A 35 -2.65 16.69 -37.79
CA VAL A 35 -3.86 17.52 -37.93
C VAL A 35 -4.72 16.91 -39.04
N ASN A 36 -6.00 16.68 -38.73
CA ASN A 36 -6.94 16.09 -39.69
C ASN A 36 -7.52 17.20 -40.59
N ASP A 37 -7.57 16.96 -41.90
CA ASP A 37 -8.03 17.92 -42.92
C ASP A 37 -9.57 18.13 -42.96
N ALA A 38 -10.29 17.85 -41.87
CA ALA A 38 -11.73 18.07 -41.78
C ALA A 38 -12.05 19.52 -41.40
N TRP A 39 -11.81 20.43 -42.35
CA TRP A 39 -11.99 21.88 -42.19
C TRP A 39 -13.49 22.26 -42.23
N THR A 40 -14.12 22.35 -41.06
CA THR A 40 -15.32 23.20 -40.89
C THR A 40 -14.88 24.48 -40.21
N SER A 41 -15.42 25.62 -40.64
CA SER A 41 -14.90 26.99 -40.46
C SER A 41 -14.75 27.51 -39.02
N ALA A 42 -14.80 26.65 -38.00
CA ALA A 42 -14.56 26.97 -36.59
C ALA A 42 -14.02 25.80 -35.73
N THR A 43 -13.63 24.66 -36.31
CA THR A 43 -13.22 23.47 -35.52
C THR A 43 -11.98 22.80 -36.12
N TYR A 44 -10.93 22.65 -35.31
CA TYR A 44 -9.68 21.98 -35.66
C TYR A 44 -9.62 20.62 -34.97
N GLY A 45 -9.59 19.53 -35.74
CA GLY A 45 -9.36 18.18 -35.23
C GLY A 45 -7.89 17.79 -35.34
N TYR A 46 -7.30 17.30 -34.25
CA TYR A 46 -5.92 16.79 -34.24
C TYR A 46 -5.84 15.45 -33.49
N GLU A 47 -4.90 14.60 -33.89
CA GLU A 47 -4.53 13.33 -33.25
C GLU A 47 -3.10 13.45 -32.71
N LEU A 48 -2.88 13.08 -31.44
CA LEU A 48 -1.59 13.25 -30.76
C LEU A 48 -1.01 11.90 -30.37
N LEU A 49 0.28 11.70 -30.67
CA LEU A 49 1.11 10.68 -30.07
C LEU A 49 1.98 11.34 -29.00
N PHE A 50 1.78 10.93 -27.75
CA PHE A 50 2.46 11.51 -26.59
C PHE A 50 2.95 10.42 -25.65
N ASN A 51 3.93 10.77 -24.81
CA ASN A 51 4.51 9.82 -23.87
C ASN A 51 3.69 9.59 -22.60
N GLN A 52 3.16 8.38 -22.43
CA GLN A 52 2.40 8.00 -21.24
C GLN A 52 3.27 7.80 -19.98
N THR A 53 4.60 7.73 -20.10
CA THR A 53 5.48 7.60 -18.91
C THR A 53 5.58 8.89 -18.10
N MET A 54 5.21 10.04 -18.67
CA MET A 54 5.27 11.33 -18.00
C MET A 54 3.86 11.86 -17.74
N ILE A 55 3.57 12.18 -16.47
CA ILE A 55 2.25 12.67 -16.02
C ILE A 55 1.82 13.94 -16.77
N ASN A 56 2.79 14.82 -17.09
CA ASN A 56 2.54 16.11 -17.73
C ASN A 56 2.72 16.08 -19.26
N ALA A 57 2.95 14.93 -19.90
CA ALA A 57 3.18 14.89 -21.34
C ALA A 57 1.96 15.37 -22.13
N LEU A 58 0.78 14.84 -21.82
CA LEU A 58 -0.45 15.20 -22.54
C LEU A 58 -0.75 16.71 -22.52
N PRO A 59 -0.83 17.40 -21.36
CA PRO A 59 -1.10 18.84 -21.34
C PRO A 59 0.01 19.66 -22.02
N THR A 60 1.27 19.20 -21.97
CA THR A 60 2.40 19.87 -22.64
C THR A 60 2.26 19.81 -24.16
N VAL A 61 1.96 18.63 -24.72
CA VAL A 61 1.79 18.44 -26.16
C VAL A 61 0.54 19.18 -26.67
N VAL A 62 -0.56 19.13 -25.92
CA VAL A 62 -1.79 19.88 -26.27
C VAL A 62 -1.54 21.40 -26.30
N GLY A 63 -0.83 21.93 -25.29
CA GLY A 63 -0.46 23.35 -25.25
C GLY A 63 0.42 23.75 -26.44
N ALA A 64 1.40 22.90 -26.79
CA ALA A 64 2.30 23.10 -27.93
C ALA A 64 1.58 23.07 -29.29
N VAL A 65 0.59 22.18 -29.47
CA VAL A 65 -0.19 22.12 -30.70
C VAL A 65 -1.13 23.32 -30.83
N ASN A 66 -1.78 23.73 -29.74
CA ASN A 66 -2.66 24.90 -29.75
C ASN A 66 -1.89 26.20 -30.07
N SER A 67 -0.68 26.37 -29.52
CA SER A 67 0.15 27.53 -29.87
C SER A 67 0.60 27.50 -31.33
N ALA A 68 0.92 26.34 -31.89
CA ALA A 68 1.27 26.20 -33.30
C ALA A 68 0.09 26.51 -34.24
N ILE A 69 -1.14 26.07 -33.91
CA ILE A 69 -2.36 26.39 -34.67
C ILE A 69 -2.62 27.91 -34.63
N LEU A 70 -2.46 28.55 -33.48
CA LEU A 70 -2.64 30.00 -33.35
C LEU A 70 -1.61 30.79 -34.17
N GLN A 71 -0.35 30.34 -34.21
CA GLN A 71 0.66 30.92 -35.10
C GLN A 71 0.28 30.79 -36.58
N ALA A 72 -0.26 29.63 -36.99
CA ALA A 72 -0.71 29.41 -38.37
C ALA A 72 -1.91 30.30 -38.77
N LEU A 73 -2.74 30.72 -37.82
CA LEU A 73 -3.87 31.61 -38.04
C LEU A 73 -3.51 33.10 -38.05
N GLY A 74 -2.22 33.43 -37.96
CA GLY A 74 -1.75 34.82 -37.85
C GLY A 74 -1.90 35.42 -36.45
N GLY A 75 -2.18 34.59 -35.44
CA GLY A 75 -2.10 34.95 -34.03
C GLY A 75 -0.65 35.03 -33.56
N GLY A 76 -0.42 35.73 -32.44
CA GLY A 76 0.91 35.79 -31.81
C GLY A 76 1.36 34.44 -31.24
N ALA A 77 2.67 34.24 -31.13
CA ALA A 77 3.24 33.07 -30.49
C ALA A 77 2.86 33.04 -28.99
N ILE A 78 2.16 31.98 -28.56
CA ILE A 78 1.87 31.73 -27.14
C ILE A 78 2.87 30.71 -26.63
N GLU A 79 3.59 31.02 -25.55
CA GLU A 79 4.39 30.02 -24.84
C GLU A 79 3.47 29.13 -24.01
N PRO A 80 3.40 27.81 -24.28
CA PRO A 80 2.57 26.92 -23.49
C PRO A 80 3.21 26.73 -22.10
N SER A 81 2.60 27.31 -21.07
CA SER A 81 2.97 27.04 -19.68
C SER A 81 2.01 26.01 -19.10
N VAL A 82 2.56 24.88 -18.65
CA VAL A 82 1.80 23.88 -17.91
C VAL A 82 1.99 24.19 -16.43
N GLN A 83 0.94 24.67 -15.78
CA GLN A 83 0.91 24.82 -14.34
C GLN A 83 0.28 23.58 -13.72
N ILE A 84 1.00 22.96 -12.79
CA ILE A 84 0.39 21.96 -11.90
C ILE A 84 -0.50 22.76 -10.96
N ILE A 85 -1.81 22.62 -11.11
CA ILE A 85 -2.76 23.19 -10.16
C ILE A 85 -2.47 22.48 -8.83
N ALA A 86 -2.14 23.25 -7.80
CA ALA A 86 -1.97 22.70 -6.46
C ALA A 86 -3.25 21.96 -6.08
N LYS A 87 -3.11 20.79 -5.43
CA LYS A 87 -4.27 20.09 -4.90
C LYS A 87 -5.04 21.05 -4.01
N THR A 88 -6.37 21.03 -4.10
CA THR A 88 -7.18 21.76 -3.13
C THR A 88 -6.93 21.15 -1.75
N ASP A 89 -7.01 21.97 -0.69
CA ASP A 89 -6.81 21.52 0.69
C ASP A 89 -7.66 20.29 1.02
N ALA A 90 -8.86 20.18 0.43
CA ALA A 90 -9.74 19.03 0.59
C ALA A 90 -9.21 17.74 -0.07
N GLU A 91 -8.53 17.85 -1.21
CA GLU A 91 -7.90 16.71 -1.91
C GLU A 91 -6.61 16.29 -1.21
N GLU A 92 -5.81 17.24 -0.73
CA GLU A 92 -4.60 16.94 0.05
C GLU A 92 -4.93 16.26 1.40
N ALA A 93 -5.97 16.74 2.09
CA ALA A 93 -6.48 16.09 3.30
C ALA A 93 -7.00 14.67 3.01
N ARG A 94 -7.67 14.46 1.88
CA ARG A 94 -8.16 13.14 1.47
C ARG A 94 -7.02 12.18 1.15
N ASP A 95 -6.01 12.64 0.42
CA ASP A 95 -4.88 11.80 0.03
C ASP A 95 -4.00 11.42 1.22
N SER A 96 -3.72 12.38 2.11
CA SER A 96 -2.99 12.11 3.35
C SER A 96 -3.76 11.16 4.28
N ALA A 97 -5.08 11.32 4.42
CA ALA A 97 -5.93 10.39 5.18
C ALA A 97 -5.95 8.99 4.56
N THR A 98 -6.02 8.88 3.24
CA THR A 98 -6.01 7.59 2.54
C THR A 98 -4.64 6.90 2.70
N ALA A 99 -3.55 7.64 2.58
CA ALA A 99 -2.20 7.12 2.80
C ALA A 99 -2.01 6.64 4.25
N ALA A 100 -2.46 7.42 5.24
CA ALA A 100 -2.42 7.05 6.65
C ALA A 100 -3.26 5.80 6.96
N TYR A 101 -4.44 5.69 6.35
CA TYR A 101 -5.29 4.51 6.46
C TYR A 101 -4.59 3.26 5.89
N ILE A 102 -4.00 3.34 4.70
CA ILE A 102 -3.28 2.21 4.11
C ILE A 102 -2.09 1.82 4.98
N ALA A 103 -1.27 2.81 5.39
CA ALA A 103 -0.09 2.56 6.21
C ALA A 103 -0.43 1.91 7.55
N SER A 104 -1.50 2.37 8.23
CA SER A 104 -1.95 1.79 9.50
C SER A 104 -2.49 0.36 9.35
N ASN A 105 -3.24 0.06 8.28
CA ASN A 105 -3.72 -1.30 8.02
C ASN A 105 -2.58 -2.27 7.68
N VAL A 106 -1.64 -1.84 6.83
CA VAL A 106 -0.45 -2.65 6.52
C VAL A 106 0.38 -2.87 7.80
N GLY A 107 0.56 -1.84 8.62
CA GLY A 107 1.22 -1.94 9.91
C GLY A 107 0.52 -2.94 10.85
N ALA A 108 -0.80 -2.88 10.96
CA ALA A 108 -1.58 -3.81 11.77
C ALA A 108 -1.46 -5.25 11.28
N LEU A 109 -1.44 -5.48 9.96
CA LEU A 109 -1.22 -6.81 9.37
C LEU A 109 0.18 -7.34 9.70
N MET A 110 1.22 -6.51 9.55
CA MET A 110 2.60 -6.91 9.86
C MET A 110 2.79 -7.24 11.34
N VAL A 111 2.22 -6.44 12.23
CA VAL A 111 2.21 -6.73 13.67
C VAL A 111 1.50 -8.05 13.92
N THR A 112 0.28 -8.24 13.38
CA THR A 112 -0.48 -9.48 13.57
C THR A 112 0.31 -10.70 13.11
N LEU A 113 0.95 -10.64 11.94
CA LEU A 113 1.80 -11.70 11.42
C LEU A 113 2.97 -12.03 12.35
N ALA A 114 3.61 -11.01 12.93
CA ALA A 114 4.69 -11.22 13.91
C ALA A 114 4.21 -11.96 15.18
N PHE A 115 2.96 -11.75 15.60
CA PHE A 115 2.38 -12.42 16.76
C PHE A 115 1.87 -13.84 16.48
N LEU A 116 1.74 -14.27 15.21
CA LEU A 116 1.26 -15.62 14.86
C LEU A 116 2.17 -16.75 15.36
N GLY A 117 3.46 -16.48 15.59
CA GLY A 117 4.37 -17.48 16.15
C GLY A 117 3.94 -17.99 17.54
N MET A 118 3.20 -17.19 18.31
CA MET A 118 2.80 -17.59 19.66
C MET A 118 1.74 -18.68 19.74
N PRO A 119 0.57 -18.57 19.08
CA PRO A 119 -0.37 -19.68 19.05
C PRO A 119 0.25 -20.95 18.44
N SER A 120 1.19 -20.82 17.50
CA SER A 120 1.96 -21.95 16.98
C SER A 120 2.83 -22.60 18.06
N SER A 121 3.56 -21.81 18.84
CA SER A 121 4.38 -22.33 19.95
C SER A 121 3.55 -23.01 21.05
N SER A 122 2.38 -22.46 21.39
CA SER A 122 1.43 -23.08 22.31
C SER A 122 0.94 -24.42 21.78
N MET A 123 0.58 -24.48 20.50
CA MET A 123 0.20 -25.72 19.83
C MET A 123 1.33 -26.75 19.85
N GLN A 124 2.57 -26.32 19.55
CA GLN A 124 3.75 -27.18 19.57
C GLN A 124 3.94 -27.84 20.94
N ILE A 125 3.90 -27.07 22.04
CA ILE A 125 4.07 -27.61 23.39
C ILE A 125 3.01 -28.66 23.70
N ILE A 126 1.75 -28.43 23.31
CA ILE A 126 0.66 -29.40 23.53
C ILE A 126 0.89 -30.70 22.76
N VAL A 127 1.45 -30.63 21.56
CA VAL A 127 1.80 -31.80 20.74
C VAL A 127 3.01 -32.53 21.34
N GLU A 128 4.04 -31.81 21.79
CA GLU A 128 5.20 -32.40 22.47
C GLU A 128 4.81 -33.10 23.78
N GLU A 129 3.88 -32.53 24.54
CA GLU A 129 3.35 -33.15 25.77
C GLU A 129 2.55 -34.43 25.47
N ARG A 130 1.91 -34.50 24.31
CA ARG A 130 1.22 -35.72 23.84
C ARG A 130 2.25 -36.78 23.43
N ASP A 131 3.27 -36.40 22.66
CA ASP A 131 4.28 -37.32 22.15
C ASP A 131 5.16 -37.90 23.28
N ASN A 132 5.38 -37.13 24.34
CA ASN A 132 6.10 -37.56 25.55
C ASN A 132 5.19 -38.16 26.65
N GLU A 133 3.90 -38.36 26.36
CA GLU A 133 2.89 -38.91 27.30
C GLU A 133 2.80 -38.16 28.66
N VAL A 134 3.21 -36.89 28.70
CA VAL A 134 3.25 -36.08 29.94
C VAL A 134 1.85 -35.95 30.53
N LYS A 135 0.82 -35.82 29.68
CA LYS A 135 -0.59 -35.77 30.10
C LYS A 135 -1.02 -37.05 30.84
N HIS A 136 -0.52 -38.22 30.40
CA HIS A 136 -0.83 -39.48 31.05
C HIS A 136 -0.19 -39.53 32.45
N MET A 137 1.07 -39.13 32.56
CA MET A 137 1.77 -39.04 33.84
C MET A 137 1.10 -38.06 34.80
N LEU A 138 0.67 -36.89 34.33
CA LEU A 138 -0.08 -35.91 35.13
C LEU A 138 -1.40 -36.51 35.66
N HIS A 139 -2.07 -37.33 34.84
CA HIS A 139 -3.29 -38.01 35.27
C HIS A 139 -3.03 -39.08 36.34
N LEU A 140 -1.93 -39.83 36.23
CA LEU A 140 -1.49 -40.78 37.26
C LEU A 140 -1.17 -40.09 38.59
N MET A 141 -0.74 -38.83 38.55
CA MET A 141 -0.51 -37.99 39.74
C MET A 141 -1.80 -37.37 40.32
N GLY A 142 -2.97 -37.69 39.76
CA GLY A 142 -4.27 -37.25 40.28
C GLY A 142 -4.75 -35.90 39.76
N VAL A 143 -4.09 -35.31 38.76
CA VAL A 143 -4.53 -34.05 38.13
C VAL A 143 -5.75 -34.32 37.25
N ARG A 144 -6.79 -33.50 37.41
CA ARG A 144 -8.00 -33.61 36.58
C ARG A 144 -7.77 -32.96 35.23
N VAL A 145 -8.40 -33.51 34.19
CA VAL A 145 -8.29 -32.98 32.81
C VAL A 145 -8.71 -31.51 32.73
N ALA A 146 -9.75 -31.11 33.45
CA ALA A 146 -10.22 -29.71 33.46
C ALA A 146 -9.19 -28.73 34.07
N GLU A 147 -8.47 -29.15 35.11
CA GLU A 147 -7.44 -28.34 35.78
C GLU A 147 -6.24 -28.13 34.86
N TYR A 148 -5.83 -29.17 34.14
CA TYR A 148 -4.78 -29.07 33.12
C TYR A 148 -5.13 -28.01 32.07
N TRP A 149 -6.29 -28.10 31.42
CA TRP A 149 -6.66 -27.15 30.35
C TRP A 149 -6.80 -25.71 30.86
N LEU A 150 -7.34 -25.52 32.07
CA LEU A 150 -7.48 -24.20 32.66
C LEU A 150 -6.10 -23.58 32.95
N CYS A 151 -5.17 -24.35 33.53
CA CYS A 151 -3.82 -23.89 33.81
C CYS A 151 -3.03 -23.60 32.53
N THR A 152 -3.08 -24.49 31.53
CA THR A 152 -2.41 -24.28 30.23
C THR A 152 -2.93 -23.03 29.54
N TYR A 153 -4.26 -22.86 29.49
CA TYR A 153 -4.87 -21.66 28.93
C TYR A 153 -4.53 -20.38 29.68
N ALA A 154 -4.57 -20.40 31.02
CA ALA A 154 -4.20 -19.25 31.83
C ALA A 154 -2.73 -18.86 31.63
N PHE A 155 -1.83 -19.85 31.56
CA PHE A 155 -0.41 -19.61 31.31
C PHE A 155 -0.17 -18.99 29.93
N ASP A 156 -0.82 -19.52 28.89
CA ASP A 156 -0.69 -18.99 27.54
C ASP A 156 -1.30 -17.59 27.38
N MET A 157 -2.42 -17.32 28.07
CA MET A 157 -3.00 -15.98 28.15
C MET A 157 -2.05 -14.98 28.83
N ILE A 158 -1.42 -15.36 29.94
CA ILE A 158 -0.44 -14.50 30.61
C ILE A 158 0.74 -14.24 29.68
N ARG A 159 1.24 -15.26 28.99
CA ARG A 159 2.35 -15.14 28.04
C ARG A 159 2.00 -14.18 26.90
N TRP A 160 0.79 -14.29 26.35
CA TRP A 160 0.28 -13.40 25.32
C TRP A 160 0.17 -11.95 25.81
N VAL A 161 -0.42 -11.73 26.98
CA VAL A 161 -0.57 -10.40 27.59
C VAL A 161 0.80 -9.75 27.79
N VAL A 162 1.77 -10.47 28.33
CA VAL A 162 3.15 -9.97 28.52
C VAL A 162 3.80 -9.63 27.19
N MET A 163 3.66 -10.48 26.17
CA MET A 163 4.29 -10.19 24.88
C MET A 163 3.61 -9.00 24.17
N SER A 164 2.28 -8.88 24.29
CA SER A 164 1.52 -7.77 23.72
C SER A 164 1.89 -6.42 24.37
N SER A 165 2.12 -6.39 25.68
CA SER A 165 2.53 -5.18 26.39
C SER A 165 3.96 -4.80 26.07
N LEU A 166 4.87 -5.78 25.98
CA LEU A 166 6.24 -5.55 25.52
C LEU A 166 6.27 -5.03 24.08
N GLY A 167 5.49 -5.62 23.17
CA GLY A 167 5.36 -5.17 21.78
C GLY A 167 4.86 -3.73 21.68
N ALA A 168 3.83 -3.39 22.47
CA ALA A 168 3.33 -2.02 22.56
C ALA A 168 4.41 -1.05 23.04
N CYS A 169 5.19 -1.41 24.07
CA CYS A 169 6.31 -0.60 24.56
C CYS A 169 7.40 -0.39 23.51
N VAL A 170 7.78 -1.43 22.75
CA VAL A 170 8.80 -1.30 21.69
C VAL A 170 8.32 -0.40 20.57
N LEU A 171 7.07 -0.55 20.13
CA LEU A 171 6.48 0.28 19.07
C LEU A 171 6.30 1.73 19.51
N ALA A 172 6.05 1.95 20.80
CA ALA A 172 6.06 3.27 21.42
C ALA A 172 7.42 3.97 21.29
N LEU A 173 8.49 3.26 21.66
CA LEU A 173 9.86 3.77 21.62
C LEU A 173 10.33 4.00 20.18
N ALA A 174 9.84 3.20 19.23
CA ALA A 174 10.14 3.35 17.81
C ALA A 174 9.43 4.55 17.13
N GLY A 175 8.68 5.36 17.89
CA GLY A 175 8.02 6.56 17.36
C GLY A 175 6.68 6.31 16.67
N SER A 176 6.16 5.08 16.69
CA SER A 176 4.82 4.73 16.18
C SER A 176 3.74 4.95 17.26
N SER A 177 3.83 6.06 17.97
CA SER A 177 3.05 6.33 19.19
C SER A 177 1.55 6.49 18.95
N SER A 178 1.12 6.83 17.72
CA SER A 178 -0.31 7.08 17.42
C SER A 178 -1.19 5.84 17.58
N MET A 179 -0.66 4.63 17.33
CA MET A 179 -1.43 3.39 17.45
C MET A 179 -1.43 2.80 18.86
N TRP A 180 -0.43 3.11 19.69
CA TRP A 180 -0.20 2.38 20.95
C TRP A 180 -0.24 3.27 22.20
N LEU A 181 0.16 4.54 22.09
CA LEU A 181 0.28 5.49 23.22
C LEU A 181 -0.67 6.70 23.10
N GLY A 182 -1.45 6.80 22.02
CA GLY A 182 -2.45 7.87 21.86
C GLY A 182 -3.72 7.65 22.68
N ASP A 183 -4.72 8.53 22.49
CA ASP A 183 -6.02 8.48 23.18
C ASP A 183 -6.74 7.12 23.07
N MET A 184 -6.48 6.38 22.00
CA MET A 184 -7.06 5.05 21.74
C MET A 184 -6.07 3.90 21.97
N GLY A 185 -4.91 4.16 22.59
CA GLY A 185 -3.86 3.17 22.82
C GLY A 185 -4.32 1.99 23.68
N LEU A 186 -5.09 2.28 24.74
CA LEU A 186 -5.70 1.24 25.57
C LEU A 186 -6.67 0.36 24.78
N CYS A 187 -7.49 0.95 23.90
CA CYS A 187 -8.41 0.20 23.05
C CYS A 187 -7.66 -0.70 22.08
N ASN A 188 -6.57 -0.20 21.47
CA ASN A 188 -5.75 -1.01 20.57
C ASN A 188 -5.05 -2.16 21.29
N TRP A 189 -4.53 -1.91 22.50
CA TRP A 189 -3.95 -2.98 23.33
C TRP A 189 -5.00 -4.02 23.75
N LEU A 190 -6.21 -3.59 24.14
CA LEU A 190 -7.31 -4.50 24.45
C LEU A 190 -7.71 -5.35 23.24
N LEU A 191 -7.71 -4.77 22.03
CA LEU A 191 -7.96 -5.51 20.79
C LEU A 191 -6.91 -6.60 20.55
N MET A 192 -5.64 -6.34 20.87
CA MET A 192 -4.58 -7.36 20.79
C MET A 192 -4.77 -8.48 21.82
N VAL A 193 -5.20 -8.17 23.03
CA VAL A 193 -5.52 -9.20 24.04
C VAL A 193 -6.71 -10.04 23.58
N LEU A 194 -7.76 -9.40 23.05
CA LEU A 194 -8.91 -10.10 22.47
C LEU A 194 -8.53 -10.96 21.25
N LEU A 195 -7.58 -10.49 20.44
CA LEU A 195 -7.01 -11.26 19.34
C LEU A 195 -6.34 -12.54 19.85
N GLY A 196 -5.56 -12.45 20.93
CA GLY A 196 -4.99 -13.64 21.59
C GLY A 196 -6.06 -14.61 22.07
N HIS A 197 -7.15 -14.08 22.63
CA HIS A 197 -8.33 -14.86 23.03
C HIS A 197 -9.03 -15.57 21.88
N ALA A 198 -9.02 -15.00 20.67
CA ALA A 198 -9.56 -15.68 19.50
C ALA A 198 -8.58 -16.73 18.94
N LEU A 199 -7.28 -16.43 18.92
CA LEU A 199 -6.27 -17.28 18.27
C LEU A 199 -5.86 -18.50 19.12
N LEU A 200 -5.77 -18.38 20.44
CA LEU A 200 -5.33 -19.47 21.32
C LEU A 200 -6.29 -20.68 21.31
N PRO A 201 -7.62 -20.50 21.50
CA PRO A 201 -8.57 -21.62 21.35
C PRO A 201 -8.55 -22.22 19.95
N MET A 202 -8.37 -21.40 18.91
CA MET A 202 -8.24 -21.89 17.54
C MET A 202 -7.01 -22.82 17.38
N ALA A 203 -5.87 -22.44 17.97
CA ALA A 203 -4.68 -23.29 18.02
C ALA A 203 -4.92 -24.60 18.78
N TYR A 204 -5.71 -24.56 19.85
CA TYR A 204 -6.12 -25.75 20.59
C TYR A 204 -7.05 -26.65 19.78
N TYR A 205 -7.85 -26.12 18.86
CA TYR A 205 -8.60 -26.97 17.93
C TYR A 205 -7.67 -27.58 16.86
N MET A 206 -6.69 -26.81 16.37
CA MET A 206 -5.79 -27.28 15.32
C MET A 206 -4.75 -28.31 15.81
N HIS A 207 -4.41 -28.36 17.10
CA HIS A 207 -3.44 -29.34 17.61
C HIS A 207 -3.88 -30.81 17.34
N PHE A 208 -5.19 -31.07 17.23
CA PHE A 208 -5.71 -32.40 16.89
C PHE A 208 -5.39 -32.81 15.46
N ALA A 209 -5.22 -31.85 14.54
CA ALA A 209 -4.87 -32.11 13.15
C ALA A 209 -3.37 -32.36 12.95
N VAL A 210 -2.54 -32.09 13.97
CA VAL A 210 -1.08 -32.19 13.88
C VAL A 210 -0.58 -33.46 14.54
N SER A 211 0.18 -34.26 13.78
CA SER A 211 0.75 -35.52 14.24
C SER A 211 2.13 -35.39 14.87
N GLU A 212 2.92 -34.38 14.53
CA GLU A 212 4.29 -34.22 15.03
C GLU A 212 4.54 -32.77 15.47
N ALA A 213 5.25 -32.60 16.59
CA ALA A 213 5.60 -31.29 17.11
C ALA A 213 6.37 -30.41 16.10
N LYS A 214 7.19 -31.02 15.24
CA LYS A 214 7.96 -30.31 14.21
C LYS A 214 7.08 -29.57 13.20
N VAL A 215 5.88 -30.11 12.91
CA VAL A 215 4.93 -29.50 11.97
C VAL A 215 4.22 -28.30 12.61
N ALA A 216 4.17 -28.24 13.94
CA ALA A 216 3.59 -27.14 14.72
C ALA A 216 4.56 -26.00 15.02
N GLN A 217 5.83 -26.13 14.62
CA GLN A 217 6.85 -25.15 14.96
C GLN A 217 6.53 -23.77 14.36
N PRO A 218 6.68 -22.68 15.14
CA PRO A 218 6.59 -21.34 14.59
C PRO A 218 7.69 -21.14 13.53
N PHE A 219 7.32 -20.50 12.42
CA PHE A 219 8.24 -20.10 11.35
C PHE A 219 9.28 -19.08 11.82
#